data_AF-A0A150WMR1-F1
#
_entry.id   AF-A0A150WMR1-F1
#
_cell.length_a   1.000
_cell.length_b   1.000
_cell.length_c   1.000
_cell.angle_alpha   90.00
_cell.angle_beta   90.00
_cell.angle_gamma   90.00
#
_symmetry.space_group_name_H-M   'P 1'
#
loop_
_entity.id
_entity.type
_entity.pdbx_description
1 polymer ?
#
loop_
_entity_poly.entity_id
_entity_poly.type
_entity_poly.pdbx_seq_one_letter_code
_entity_poly.pdbx_strand_id
1 'polypeptide(L)'
;MPARTSADLKKFLNDLNTATKVPTTSDLAPLVLPEYPFDHQLLSASSVYERSRRLYNSLGGIFQPRLCSTMRSLSHQDLFKDQIDFTPSATEFYWFRDHAAKIYDPDAHMKSMQLFNEISLYHEQNHRIVWRVLPPAPQEERDLQRYLNFAESLVVTMDLALGDALGKDLSNTFERLRLIYRPGGEDVWAKKSSEVYRQYLLAVLCATYMLLERVFAKDILKALNYIFPDQKVMNKDATQRALGLSELFTENTNPQWQKLNWKSAQEKLEEMHIESEEEALYLPEDPLDLEEEFIFAHRLFDLFEI
;
A
#
# COMPACT_ATOMS: atom_id res chain seq x y z
N MET A 1 -37.71 -0.72 18.99
CA MET A 1 -37.87 -1.40 17.68
C MET A 1 -36.50 -1.94 17.30
N PRO A 2 -36.35 -3.19 16.86
CA PRO A 2 -35.06 -3.66 16.38
C PRO A 2 -34.65 -2.79 15.19
N ALA A 3 -33.47 -2.16 15.27
CA ALA A 3 -32.94 -1.34 14.19
C ALA A 3 -32.88 -2.21 12.93
N ARG A 4 -33.46 -1.73 11.81
CA ARG A 4 -33.29 -2.38 10.51
C ARG A 4 -31.78 -2.38 10.21
N THR A 5 -31.15 -3.55 10.25
CA THR A 5 -29.75 -3.72 9.85
C THR A 5 -29.60 -3.22 8.41
N SER A 6 -28.76 -2.21 8.20
CA SER A 6 -28.48 -1.66 6.87
C SER A 6 -27.84 -2.72 5.95
N ALA A 7 -27.87 -2.49 4.63
CA ALA A 7 -27.17 -3.35 3.68
C ALA A 7 -25.66 -3.36 3.92
N ASP A 8 -25.09 -2.20 4.28
CA ASP A 8 -23.67 -2.02 4.55
C ASP A 8 -23.25 -2.80 5.79
N LEU A 9 -24.03 -2.73 6.87
CA LEU A 9 -23.77 -3.49 8.09
C LEU A 9 -23.82 -4.99 7.85
N LYS A 10 -24.79 -5.49 7.07
CA LYS A 10 -24.84 -6.92 6.70
C LYS A 10 -23.60 -7.35 5.92
N LYS A 11 -23.15 -6.51 4.97
CA LYS A 11 -21.95 -6.74 4.18
C LYS A 11 -20.71 -6.76 5.05
N PHE A 12 -20.57 -5.79 5.95
CA PHE A 12 -19.47 -5.72 6.91
C PHE A 12 -19.43 -6.94 7.84
N LEU A 13 -20.56 -7.37 8.39
CA LEU A 13 -20.62 -8.60 9.19
C LEU A 13 -20.25 -9.85 8.38
N ASN A 14 -20.64 -9.91 7.11
CA ASN A 14 -20.20 -10.99 6.21
C ASN A 14 -18.68 -10.95 5.98
N ASP A 15 -18.11 -9.76 5.83
CA ASP A 15 -16.67 -9.56 5.65
C ASP A 15 -15.89 -9.98 6.90
N LEU A 16 -16.34 -9.59 8.10
CA LEU A 16 -15.76 -10.06 9.37
C LEU A 16 -15.79 -11.58 9.50
N ASN A 17 -16.89 -12.21 9.11
CA ASN A 17 -17.03 -13.67 9.13
C ASN A 17 -16.09 -14.33 8.12
N THR A 18 -15.92 -13.72 6.95
CA THR A 18 -15.02 -14.21 5.89
C THR A 18 -13.56 -14.11 6.37
N ALA A 19 -13.15 -12.94 6.85
CA ALA A 19 -11.80 -12.70 7.37
C ALA A 19 -11.46 -13.61 8.55
N THR A 20 -12.40 -13.84 9.49
CA THR A 20 -12.19 -14.76 10.63
C THR A 20 -11.89 -16.19 10.18
N LYS A 21 -12.52 -16.65 9.10
CA LYS A 21 -12.43 -18.05 8.63
C LYS A 21 -11.17 -18.35 7.83
N VAL A 22 -10.37 -17.33 7.49
CA VAL A 22 -9.09 -17.53 6.84
C VAL A 22 -8.20 -18.40 7.75
N PRO A 23 -7.66 -19.53 7.24
CA PRO A 23 -6.77 -20.38 8.02
C PRO A 23 -5.53 -19.63 8.48
N THR A 24 -5.02 -20.00 9.65
CA THR A 24 -3.79 -19.42 10.21
C THR A 24 -2.72 -20.48 10.38
N THR A 25 -1.46 -20.10 10.20
CA THR A 25 -0.30 -21.00 10.34
C THR A 25 0.49 -20.66 11.60
N SER A 26 0.78 -21.67 12.43
CA SER A 26 1.37 -21.47 13.76
C SER A 26 2.83 -21.01 13.75
N ASP A 27 3.55 -21.31 12.68
CA ASP A 27 4.94 -20.86 12.44
C ASP A 27 5.06 -19.34 12.29
N LEU A 28 3.98 -18.68 11.86
CA LEU A 28 3.92 -17.22 11.73
C LEU A 28 3.60 -16.51 13.05
N ALA A 29 3.27 -17.23 14.12
CA ALA A 29 2.90 -16.63 15.42
C ALA A 29 3.91 -15.58 15.95
N PRO A 30 5.24 -15.72 15.80
CA PRO A 30 6.21 -14.70 16.22
C PRO A 30 6.12 -13.38 15.44
N LEU A 31 5.49 -13.37 14.25
CA LEU A 31 5.34 -12.17 13.42
C LEU A 31 4.01 -11.44 13.65
N VAL A 32 3.04 -12.11 14.29
CA VAL A 32 1.68 -11.61 14.47
C VAL A 32 1.65 -10.41 15.43
N LEU A 33 0.84 -9.41 15.10
CA LEU A 33 0.42 -8.34 15.99
C LEU A 33 -0.98 -8.65 16.53
N PRO A 34 -1.11 -9.15 17.77
CA PRO A 34 -2.37 -9.68 18.27
C PRO A 34 -3.54 -8.70 18.26
N GLU A 35 -3.25 -7.40 18.40
CA GLU A 35 -4.27 -6.35 18.45
C GLU A 35 -4.50 -5.63 17.11
N TYR A 36 -3.75 -5.98 16.04
CA TYR A 36 -4.06 -5.50 14.70
C TYR A 36 -5.11 -6.43 14.05
N PRO A 37 -6.22 -5.91 13.50
CA PRO A 37 -7.33 -6.76 13.08
C PRO A 37 -6.91 -7.73 11.97
N PHE A 38 -7.14 -9.02 12.21
CA PHE A 38 -6.91 -10.09 11.24
C PHE A 38 -5.45 -10.19 10.71
N ASP A 39 -4.45 -9.70 11.47
CA ASP A 39 -3.02 -9.72 11.08
C ASP A 39 -2.52 -11.14 10.79
N HIS A 40 -2.86 -12.11 11.66
CA HIS A 40 -2.45 -13.50 11.49
C HIS A 40 -3.06 -14.13 10.23
N GLN A 41 -4.31 -13.77 9.93
CA GLN A 41 -5.00 -14.21 8.73
C GLN A 41 -4.37 -13.62 7.47
N LEU A 42 -4.01 -12.32 7.48
CA LEU A 42 -3.28 -11.69 6.36
C LEU A 42 -1.91 -12.31 6.14
N LEU A 43 -1.13 -12.48 7.22
CA LEU A 43 0.18 -13.16 7.20
C LEU A 43 0.08 -14.56 6.58
N SER A 44 -0.97 -15.31 6.92
CA SER A 44 -1.15 -16.68 6.44
C SER A 44 -1.72 -16.77 5.03
N ALA A 45 -2.44 -15.74 4.58
CA ALA A 45 -3.10 -15.72 3.27
C ALA A 45 -2.24 -15.12 2.16
N SER A 46 -1.19 -14.36 2.48
CA SER A 46 -0.35 -13.67 1.50
C SER A 46 1.12 -13.77 1.85
N SER A 47 1.88 -14.48 1.01
CA SER A 47 3.34 -14.54 1.09
C SER A 47 3.98 -13.16 0.93
N VAL A 48 3.37 -12.26 0.16
CA VAL A 48 3.87 -10.89 -0.04
C VAL A 48 3.74 -10.07 1.25
N TYR A 49 2.61 -10.21 1.98
CA TYR A 49 2.43 -9.57 3.29
C TYR A 49 3.41 -10.13 4.33
N GLU A 50 3.55 -11.45 4.36
CA GLU A 50 4.53 -12.14 5.22
C GLU A 50 5.95 -11.63 4.95
N ARG A 51 6.34 -11.54 3.67
CA ARG A 51 7.68 -11.10 3.28
C ARG A 51 7.93 -9.65 3.65
N SER A 52 6.96 -8.76 3.41
CA SER A 52 7.00 -7.37 3.90
C SER A 52 7.23 -7.31 5.42
N ARG A 53 6.50 -8.12 6.21
CA ARG A 53 6.67 -8.17 7.67
C ARG A 53 8.07 -8.61 8.07
N ARG A 54 8.62 -9.65 7.43
CA ARG A 54 9.97 -10.14 7.71
C ARG A 54 11.02 -9.10 7.35
N LEU A 55 10.91 -8.49 6.16
CA LEU A 55 11.84 -7.45 5.70
C LEU A 55 11.82 -6.26 6.66
N TYR A 56 10.64 -5.72 6.96
CA TYR A 56 10.51 -4.59 7.89
C TYR A 56 11.11 -4.91 9.27
N ASN A 57 10.82 -6.09 9.84
CA ASN A 57 11.41 -6.51 11.11
C ASN A 57 12.94 -6.68 11.03
N SER A 58 13.47 -7.21 9.92
CA SER A 58 14.92 -7.37 9.71
C SER A 58 15.66 -6.04 9.64
N LEU A 59 14.95 -4.98 9.25
CA LEU A 59 15.44 -3.60 9.20
C LEU A 59 15.33 -2.87 10.54
N GLY A 60 14.94 -3.58 11.61
CA GLY A 60 14.76 -3.02 12.95
C GLY A 60 13.42 -2.32 13.16
N GLY A 61 12.46 -2.52 12.24
CA GLY A 61 11.12 -1.95 12.34
C GLY A 61 10.38 -2.38 13.61
N ILE A 62 9.63 -1.45 14.20
CA ILE A 62 8.89 -1.67 15.46
C ILE A 62 7.43 -1.26 15.29
N PHE A 63 6.52 -2.09 15.77
CA PHE A 63 5.11 -1.76 15.85
C PHE A 63 4.73 -1.28 17.24
N GLN A 64 4.06 -0.13 17.31
CA GLN A 64 3.60 0.45 18.57
C GLN A 64 2.06 0.47 18.60
N PRO A 65 1.43 -0.23 19.56
CA PRO A 65 -0.02 -0.09 19.76
C PRO A 65 -0.31 1.30 20.31
N ARG A 66 -0.95 2.15 19.50
CA ARG A 66 -1.35 3.50 19.87
C ARG A 66 -2.55 3.91 19.02
N LEU A 67 -3.60 4.40 19.67
CA LEU A 67 -4.76 4.97 18.97
C LEU A 67 -4.31 6.10 18.04
N CYS A 68 -4.48 5.88 16.74
CA CYS A 68 -4.12 6.82 15.69
C CYS A 68 -5.27 6.87 14.67
N SER A 69 -5.89 8.04 14.50
CA SER A 69 -6.89 8.25 13.46
C SER A 69 -6.21 8.33 12.09
N THR A 70 -6.94 8.02 11.01
CA THR A 70 -6.44 8.21 9.64
C THR A 70 -5.80 9.57 9.45
N MET A 71 -6.47 10.64 9.91
CA MET A 71 -5.98 12.00 9.75
C MET A 71 -4.64 12.23 10.45
N ARG A 72 -4.43 11.64 11.63
CA ARG A 72 -3.15 11.74 12.33
C ARG A 72 -2.08 10.93 11.60
N SER A 73 -2.42 9.75 11.07
CA SER A 73 -1.48 8.98 10.27
C SER A 73 -1.05 9.74 9.00
N LEU A 74 -1.99 10.34 8.26
CA LEU A 74 -1.70 11.11 7.04
C LEU A 74 -0.94 12.43 7.28
N SER A 75 -1.02 13.02 8.47
CA SER A 75 -0.50 14.38 8.72
C SER A 75 0.66 14.47 9.71
N HIS A 76 0.85 13.46 10.56
CA HIS A 76 1.79 13.51 11.69
C HIS A 76 2.62 12.24 11.88
N GLN A 77 2.31 11.13 11.18
CA GLN A 77 3.25 10.01 11.20
C GLN A 77 4.50 10.41 10.44
N ASP A 78 5.62 10.27 11.12
CA ASP A 78 6.91 10.47 10.51
C ASP A 78 7.21 9.26 9.63
N LEU A 79 6.99 9.40 8.32
CA LEU A 79 7.14 8.33 7.33
C LEU A 79 8.55 7.71 7.30
N PHE A 80 9.53 8.38 7.90
CA PHE A 80 10.92 7.95 7.96
C PHE A 80 11.30 7.33 9.30
N LYS A 81 10.42 7.36 10.31
CA LYS A 81 10.65 6.61 11.55
C LYS A 81 10.41 5.13 11.31
N ASP A 82 11.29 4.34 11.93
CA ASP A 82 11.19 2.88 11.94
C ASP A 82 10.05 2.35 12.78
N GLN A 83 9.36 3.22 13.51
CA GLN A 83 8.19 2.87 14.27
C GLN A 83 6.91 3.12 13.45
N ILE A 84 6.04 2.11 13.38
CA ILE A 84 4.68 2.25 12.87
C ILE A 84 3.70 2.18 14.04
N ASP A 85 2.96 3.27 14.25
CA ASP A 85 1.85 3.31 15.20
C ASP A 85 0.60 2.67 14.57
N PHE A 86 -0.06 1.75 15.28
CA PHE A 86 -1.32 1.14 14.83
C PHE A 86 -2.38 1.17 15.94
N THR A 87 -3.65 1.28 15.56
CA THR A 87 -4.76 1.24 16.52
C THR A 87 -5.07 -0.20 16.94
N PRO A 88 -4.89 -0.57 18.22
CA PRO A 88 -5.23 -1.91 18.70
C PRO A 88 -6.76 -2.08 18.72
N SER A 89 -7.30 -2.77 17.72
CA SER A 89 -8.75 -2.88 17.50
C SER A 89 -9.24 -4.30 17.16
N ALA A 90 -8.35 -5.30 17.10
CA ALA A 90 -8.73 -6.68 16.75
C ALA A 90 -9.85 -7.22 17.65
N THR A 91 -9.70 -7.06 18.97
CA THR A 91 -10.70 -7.51 19.95
C THR A 91 -12.08 -6.88 19.73
N GLU A 92 -12.12 -5.60 19.36
CA GLU A 92 -13.37 -4.88 19.06
C GLU A 92 -14.04 -5.40 17.77
N PHE A 93 -13.26 -5.70 16.73
CA PHE A 93 -13.78 -6.31 15.49
C PHE A 93 -14.41 -7.68 15.75
N TYR A 94 -13.76 -8.53 16.56
CA TYR A 94 -14.30 -9.83 16.94
C TYR A 94 -15.55 -9.70 17.82
N TRP A 95 -15.53 -8.80 18.81
CA TRP A 95 -16.69 -8.56 19.66
C TRP A 95 -17.88 -8.06 18.83
N PHE A 96 -17.67 -7.08 17.95
CA PHE A 96 -18.71 -6.51 17.10
C PHE A 96 -19.37 -7.56 16.21
N ARG A 97 -18.59 -8.46 15.59
CA ARG A 97 -19.11 -9.59 14.79
C ARG A 97 -20.19 -10.37 15.54
N ASP A 98 -19.95 -10.64 16.82
CA ASP A 98 -20.80 -11.50 17.65
C ASP A 98 -21.91 -10.72 18.37
N HIS A 99 -21.79 -9.39 18.47
CA HIS A 99 -22.62 -8.56 19.36
C HIS A 99 -23.29 -7.37 18.66
N ALA A 100 -23.13 -7.17 17.35
CA ALA A 100 -23.69 -6.01 16.63
C ALA A 100 -25.20 -5.79 16.89
N ALA A 101 -25.99 -6.86 17.03
CA ALA A 101 -27.42 -6.77 17.32
C ALA A 101 -27.77 -6.18 18.71
N LYS A 102 -26.79 -6.10 19.63
CA LYS A 102 -26.94 -5.54 20.97
C LYS A 102 -26.53 -4.06 21.05
N ILE A 103 -25.98 -3.50 19.97
CA ILE A 103 -25.53 -2.11 19.90
C ILE A 103 -26.72 -1.22 19.53
N TYR A 104 -26.81 -0.05 20.17
CA TYR A 104 -27.87 0.92 19.90
C TYR A 104 -27.86 1.41 18.45
N ASP A 105 -26.67 1.78 17.95
CA ASP A 105 -26.43 2.18 16.55
C ASP A 105 -25.22 1.42 15.98
N PRO A 106 -25.43 0.22 15.43
CA PRO A 106 -24.34 -0.61 14.90
C PRO A 106 -23.71 -0.03 13.63
N ASP A 107 -24.44 0.78 12.86
CA ASP A 107 -23.93 1.44 11.66
C ASP A 107 -22.91 2.53 12.00
N ALA A 108 -23.23 3.36 13.01
CA ALA A 108 -22.29 4.36 13.50
C ALA A 108 -21.03 3.72 14.11
N HIS A 109 -21.21 2.63 14.86
CA HIS A 109 -20.10 1.91 15.47
C HIS A 109 -19.18 1.26 14.42
N MET A 110 -19.75 0.62 13.40
CA MET A 110 -19.01 0.10 12.23
C MET A 110 -18.14 1.17 11.59
N LYS A 111 -18.72 2.33 11.27
CA LYS A 111 -17.99 3.46 10.67
C LYS A 111 -16.85 3.93 11.58
N SER A 112 -17.09 4.00 12.89
CA SER A 112 -16.08 4.44 13.85
C SER A 112 -14.86 3.52 13.87
N MET A 113 -15.05 2.19 13.78
CA MET A 113 -13.94 1.23 13.73
C MET A 113 -13.11 1.39 12.45
N GLN A 114 -13.75 1.66 11.31
CA GLN A 114 -13.06 1.84 10.03
C GLN A 114 -12.19 3.10 9.98
N LEU A 115 -12.52 4.16 10.74
CA LEU A 115 -11.77 5.43 10.79
C LEU A 115 -10.36 5.33 11.40
N PHE A 116 -10.02 4.19 12.01
CA PHE A 116 -8.73 3.98 12.66
C PHE A 116 -7.81 3.04 11.88
N ASN A 117 -8.28 2.46 10.78
CA ASN A 117 -7.55 1.46 9.99
C ASN A 117 -7.42 1.85 8.50
N GLU A 118 -7.83 3.04 8.10
CA GLU A 118 -7.88 3.42 6.68
C GLU A 118 -6.52 3.38 5.96
N ILE A 119 -5.42 3.63 6.68
CA ILE A 119 -4.08 3.33 6.18
C ILE A 119 -3.70 1.92 6.63
N SER A 120 -3.53 1.03 5.65
CA SER A 120 -3.12 -0.34 5.93
C SER A 120 -1.68 -0.40 6.44
N LEU A 121 -1.43 -1.30 7.40
CA LEU A 121 -0.11 -1.49 7.96
C LEU A 121 0.94 -1.87 6.89
N TYR A 122 0.54 -2.65 5.90
CA TYR A 122 1.39 -3.07 4.80
C TYR A 122 1.94 -1.92 3.97
N HIS A 123 1.09 -0.93 3.66
CA HIS A 123 1.49 0.28 2.94
C HIS A 123 2.60 1.03 3.70
N GLU A 124 2.41 1.24 5.01
CA GLU A 124 3.40 1.88 5.88
C GLU A 124 4.70 1.07 5.99
N GLN A 125 4.62 -0.26 6.13
CA GLN A 125 5.78 -1.15 6.15
C GLN A 125 6.60 -1.00 4.87
N ASN A 126 5.92 -0.97 3.71
CA ASN A 126 6.57 -0.87 2.42
C ASN A 126 7.27 0.47 2.21
N HIS A 127 6.74 1.58 2.73
CA HIS A 127 7.49 2.84 2.76
C HIS A 127 8.84 2.66 3.46
N ARG A 128 8.86 2.08 4.68
CA ARG A 128 10.10 1.93 5.45
C ARG A 128 11.10 0.99 4.79
N ILE A 129 10.61 0.00 4.04
CA ILE A 129 11.46 -0.89 3.24
C ILE A 129 12.00 -0.12 2.03
N VAL A 130 11.14 0.54 1.25
CA VAL A 130 11.51 1.27 0.03
C VAL A 130 12.54 2.35 0.32
N TRP A 131 12.39 3.10 1.43
CA TRP A 131 13.38 4.10 1.82
C TRP A 131 14.79 3.53 1.96
N ARG A 132 14.95 2.26 2.34
CA ARG A 132 16.26 1.62 2.50
C ARG A 132 16.75 0.90 1.24
N VAL A 133 15.86 0.64 0.30
CA VAL A 133 16.18 -0.02 -0.97
C VAL A 133 16.58 1.00 -2.02
N LEU A 134 16.02 2.20 -1.96
CA LEU A 134 16.37 3.28 -2.88
C LEU A 134 17.72 3.91 -2.51
N PRO A 135 18.47 4.41 -3.52
CA PRO A 135 19.67 5.19 -3.29
C PRO A 135 19.35 6.51 -2.57
N PRO A 136 20.40 7.26 -2.16
CA PRO A 136 20.25 8.57 -1.55
C PRO A 136 19.29 9.48 -2.33
N ALA A 137 18.47 10.23 -1.61
CA ALA A 137 17.55 11.18 -2.23
C ALA A 137 18.32 12.41 -2.77
N PRO A 138 17.85 13.01 -3.89
CA PRO A 138 18.45 14.22 -4.42
C PRO A 138 18.15 15.44 -3.52
N GLN A 139 18.99 16.47 -3.67
CA GLN A 139 18.97 17.65 -2.79
C GLN A 139 18.05 18.79 -3.28
N GLU A 140 17.68 18.79 -4.55
CA GLU A 140 16.84 19.84 -5.13
C GLU A 140 15.35 19.51 -4.96
N GLU A 141 14.53 20.51 -4.60
CA GLU A 141 13.10 20.30 -4.25
C GLU A 141 12.33 19.53 -5.33
N ARG A 142 12.53 19.88 -6.61
CA ARG A 142 11.81 19.25 -7.72
C ARG A 142 12.26 17.80 -7.95
N ASP A 143 13.55 17.53 -7.81
CA ASP A 143 14.09 16.17 -7.98
C ASP A 143 13.70 15.29 -6.79
N LEU A 144 13.67 15.86 -5.58
CA LEU A 144 13.17 15.16 -4.40
C LEU A 144 11.68 14.84 -4.56
N GLN A 145 10.88 15.74 -5.11
CA GLN A 145 9.48 15.47 -5.40
C GLN A 145 9.31 14.29 -6.36
N ARG A 146 10.10 14.22 -7.45
CA ARG A 146 10.10 13.08 -8.38
C ARG A 146 10.49 11.80 -7.64
N TYR A 147 11.54 11.85 -6.82
CA TYR A 147 12.00 10.73 -5.99
C TYR A 147 10.89 10.20 -5.08
N LEU A 148 10.18 11.10 -4.39
CA LEU A 148 9.07 10.73 -3.51
C LEU A 148 7.89 10.13 -4.29
N ASN A 149 7.58 10.67 -5.48
CA ASN A 149 6.54 10.11 -6.34
C ASN A 149 6.90 8.73 -6.88
N PHE A 150 8.19 8.47 -7.16
CA PHE A 150 8.68 7.16 -7.57
C PHE A 150 8.65 6.15 -6.43
N ALA A 151 9.02 6.56 -5.23
CA ALA A 151 8.90 5.69 -4.06
C ALA A 151 7.43 5.35 -3.74
N GLU A 152 6.53 6.32 -3.83
CA GLU A 152 5.08 6.10 -3.68
C GLU A 152 4.55 5.13 -4.74
N SER A 153 4.97 5.28 -6.00
CA SER A 153 4.52 4.39 -7.06
C SER A 153 5.01 2.95 -6.84
N LEU A 154 6.21 2.75 -6.29
CA LEU A 154 6.69 1.44 -5.84
C LEU A 154 5.81 0.87 -4.72
N VAL A 155 5.50 1.65 -3.68
CA VAL A 155 4.64 1.22 -2.56
C VAL A 155 3.24 0.84 -3.06
N VAL A 156 2.62 1.67 -3.90
CA VAL A 156 1.30 1.38 -4.50
C VAL A 156 1.34 0.11 -5.34
N THR A 157 2.42 -0.13 -6.07
CA THR A 157 2.60 -1.35 -6.86
C THR A 157 2.63 -2.58 -5.95
N MET A 158 3.28 -2.47 -4.78
CA MET A 158 3.29 -3.53 -3.78
C MET A 158 1.92 -3.74 -3.13
N ASP A 159 1.14 -2.69 -2.89
CA ASP A 159 -0.25 -2.80 -2.39
C ASP A 159 -1.14 -3.59 -3.35
N LEU A 160 -0.94 -3.38 -4.65
CA LEU A 160 -1.64 -4.12 -5.69
C LEU A 160 -1.20 -5.58 -5.73
N ALA A 161 0.11 -5.85 -5.60
CA ALA A 161 0.63 -7.21 -5.50
C ALA A 161 0.06 -7.98 -4.30
N LEU A 162 -0.12 -7.30 -3.15
CA LEU A 162 -0.83 -7.89 -2.01
C LEU A 162 -2.27 -8.25 -2.34
N GLY A 163 -3.01 -7.33 -2.97
CA GLY A 163 -4.38 -7.58 -3.38
C GLY A 163 -4.50 -8.78 -4.34
N ASP A 164 -3.57 -8.90 -5.27
CA ASP A 164 -3.53 -10.00 -6.23
C ASP A 164 -3.18 -11.33 -5.56
N ALA A 165 -2.23 -11.35 -4.63
CA ALA A 165 -1.85 -12.53 -3.86
C ALA A 165 -3.01 -13.09 -3.02
N LEU A 166 -3.86 -12.21 -2.47
CA LEU A 166 -5.08 -12.61 -1.75
C LEU A 166 -6.18 -13.14 -2.71
N GLY A 167 -6.13 -12.75 -3.98
CA GLY A 167 -7.16 -13.04 -4.97
C GLY A 167 -8.43 -12.18 -4.79
N LYS A 168 -9.34 -12.28 -5.76
CA LYS A 168 -10.47 -11.35 -5.90
C LYS A 168 -11.38 -11.27 -4.68
N ASP A 169 -11.87 -12.39 -4.18
CA ASP A 169 -12.90 -12.37 -3.13
C ASP A 169 -12.33 -11.92 -1.77
N LEU A 170 -11.13 -12.42 -1.45
CA LEU A 170 -10.50 -12.14 -0.17
C LEU A 170 -9.91 -10.73 -0.11
N SER A 171 -9.27 -10.25 -1.18
CA SER A 171 -8.78 -8.87 -1.23
C SER A 171 -9.91 -7.85 -1.12
N ASN A 172 -11.05 -8.10 -1.80
CA ASN A 172 -12.25 -7.27 -1.67
C ASN A 172 -12.81 -7.27 -0.23
N THR A 173 -12.68 -8.37 0.50
CA THR A 173 -13.07 -8.46 1.91
C THR A 173 -12.15 -7.60 2.77
N PHE A 174 -10.83 -7.77 2.64
CA PHE A 174 -9.85 -7.04 3.43
C PHE A 174 -9.83 -5.53 3.12
N GLU A 175 -10.07 -5.12 1.88
CA GLU A 175 -10.15 -3.69 1.53
C GLU A 175 -11.35 -3.02 2.23
N ARG A 176 -12.53 -3.66 2.22
CA ARG A 176 -13.73 -3.12 2.88
C ARG A 176 -13.61 -3.08 4.40
N LEU A 177 -12.81 -3.97 4.97
CA LEU A 177 -12.43 -3.94 6.38
C LEU A 177 -11.34 -2.89 6.68
N ARG A 178 -10.84 -2.18 5.67
CA ARG A 178 -9.74 -1.22 5.76
C ARG A 178 -8.46 -1.87 6.28
N LEU A 179 -8.07 -3.01 5.71
CA LEU A 179 -6.83 -3.71 6.11
C LEU A 179 -5.80 -3.81 4.99
N ILE A 180 -6.23 -3.59 3.76
CA ILE A 180 -5.35 -3.39 2.60
C ILE A 180 -5.84 -2.16 1.85
N TYR A 181 -4.93 -1.49 1.15
CA TYR A 181 -5.26 -0.27 0.42
C TYR A 181 -6.03 -0.55 -0.88
N ARG A 182 -5.76 -1.68 -1.55
CA ARG A 182 -6.32 -1.99 -2.87
C ARG A 182 -6.82 -3.43 -2.98
N PRO A 183 -8.02 -3.67 -3.53
CA PRO A 183 -8.47 -5.02 -3.84
C PRO A 183 -7.76 -5.49 -5.10
N GLY A 184 -7.37 -6.75 -5.22
CA GLY A 184 -6.72 -7.31 -6.42
C GLY A 184 -7.51 -8.44 -7.07
N GLY A 185 -6.83 -9.17 -7.97
CA GLY A 185 -7.40 -10.31 -8.70
C GLY A 185 -8.45 -9.92 -9.75
N GLU A 186 -8.50 -8.66 -10.16
CA GLU A 186 -9.34 -8.18 -11.26
C GLU A 186 -8.75 -8.59 -12.62
N ASP A 187 -7.43 -8.45 -12.75
CA ASP A 187 -6.71 -8.75 -13.98
C ASP A 187 -6.16 -10.18 -13.98
N VAL A 188 -5.95 -10.73 -15.18
CA VAL A 188 -5.49 -12.11 -15.36
C VAL A 188 -3.99 -12.29 -15.19
N TRP A 189 -3.23 -11.20 -15.08
CA TRP A 189 -1.77 -11.18 -15.16
C TRP A 189 -1.09 -11.90 -13.99
N ALA A 190 -1.60 -11.74 -12.76
CA ALA A 190 -1.10 -12.45 -11.58
C ALA A 190 -1.23 -13.99 -11.65
N LYS A 191 -2.05 -14.49 -12.58
CA LYS A 191 -2.25 -15.94 -12.81
C LYS A 191 -1.40 -16.49 -13.96
N LYS A 192 -0.56 -15.65 -14.59
CA LYS A 192 0.38 -16.03 -15.64
C LYS A 192 1.73 -16.43 -15.01
N SER A 193 2.81 -16.45 -15.79
CA SER A 193 4.15 -16.63 -15.23
C SER A 193 4.57 -15.41 -14.42
N SER A 194 5.49 -15.59 -13.46
CA SER A 194 6.09 -14.49 -12.68
C SER A 194 6.71 -13.43 -13.60
N GLU A 195 7.37 -13.83 -14.68
CA GLU A 195 7.92 -12.90 -15.68
C GLU A 195 6.84 -11.98 -16.29
N VAL A 196 5.71 -12.54 -16.74
CA VAL A 196 4.59 -11.77 -17.31
C VAL A 196 3.93 -10.89 -16.24
N TYR A 197 3.85 -11.38 -15.00
CA TYR A 197 3.27 -10.60 -13.92
C TYR A 197 4.15 -9.41 -13.53
N ARG A 198 5.47 -9.60 -13.47
CA ARG A 198 6.44 -8.52 -13.24
C ARG A 198 6.35 -7.44 -14.32
N GLN A 199 6.18 -7.82 -15.59
CA GLN A 199 5.95 -6.85 -16.68
C GLN A 199 4.68 -6.03 -16.46
N TYR A 200 3.60 -6.66 -15.98
CA TYR A 200 2.37 -5.95 -15.61
C TYR A 200 2.59 -5.00 -14.44
N LEU A 201 3.31 -5.42 -13.41
CA LEU A 201 3.63 -4.56 -12.26
C LEU A 201 4.53 -3.37 -12.65
N LEU A 202 5.46 -3.53 -13.59
CA LEU A 202 6.22 -2.41 -14.15
C LEU A 202 5.32 -1.42 -14.90
N ALA A 203 4.37 -1.91 -15.69
CA ALA A 203 3.41 -1.03 -16.36
C ALA A 203 2.53 -0.27 -15.35
N VAL A 204 2.12 -0.92 -14.26
CA VAL A 204 1.37 -0.31 -13.15
C VAL A 204 2.20 0.75 -12.44
N LEU A 205 3.46 0.45 -12.12
CA LEU A 205 4.42 1.38 -11.53
C LEU A 205 4.55 2.64 -12.38
N CYS A 206 4.82 2.46 -13.67
CA CYS A 206 5.02 3.54 -14.62
C CYS A 206 3.76 4.41 -14.77
N ALA A 207 2.58 3.79 -14.93
CA ALA A 207 1.31 4.53 -14.98
C ALA A 207 1.02 5.30 -13.68
N THR A 208 1.33 4.71 -12.53
CA THR A 208 1.14 5.33 -11.23
C THR A 208 2.07 6.52 -11.05
N TYR A 209 3.35 6.37 -11.41
CA TYR A 209 4.32 7.46 -11.38
C TYR A 209 3.89 8.63 -12.29
N MET A 210 3.48 8.35 -13.53
CA MET A 210 2.96 9.38 -14.43
C MET A 210 1.75 10.11 -13.86
N LEU A 211 0.85 9.39 -13.19
CA LEU A 211 -0.30 10.00 -12.53
C LEU A 211 0.13 10.93 -11.40
N LEU A 212 1.11 10.54 -10.58
CA LEU A 212 1.66 11.36 -9.49
C LEU A 212 2.47 12.57 -10.01
N GLU A 213 3.13 12.42 -11.16
CA GLU A 213 3.75 13.53 -11.91
C GLU A 213 2.73 14.39 -12.68
N ARG A 214 1.43 14.14 -12.50
CA ARG A 214 0.31 14.92 -13.08
C ARG A 214 0.27 14.91 -14.61
N VAL A 215 0.73 13.83 -15.22
CA VAL A 215 0.47 13.56 -16.64
C VAL A 215 -1.05 13.42 -16.82
N PHE A 216 -1.61 14.06 -17.85
CA PHE A 216 -3.04 13.97 -18.11
C PHE A 216 -3.47 12.51 -18.28
N ALA A 217 -4.52 12.09 -17.56
CA ALA A 217 -5.02 10.72 -17.54
C ALA A 217 -5.25 10.11 -18.94
N LYS A 218 -5.70 10.92 -19.90
CA LYS A 218 -5.95 10.50 -21.30
C LYS A 218 -4.68 10.17 -22.09
N ASP A 219 -3.52 10.61 -21.62
CA ASP A 219 -2.23 10.49 -22.30
C ASP A 219 -1.36 9.39 -21.67
N ILE A 220 -1.64 8.96 -20.43
CA ILE A 220 -0.91 7.87 -19.74
C ILE A 220 -0.91 6.56 -20.56
N LEU A 221 -2.05 6.15 -21.14
CA LEU A 221 -2.08 4.94 -21.97
C LEU A 221 -1.23 5.07 -23.24
N LYS A 222 -1.13 6.28 -23.80
CA LYS A 222 -0.28 6.50 -24.99
C LYS A 222 1.19 6.42 -24.62
N ALA A 223 1.55 7.03 -23.49
CA ALA A 223 2.89 6.96 -22.91
C ALA A 223 3.29 5.51 -22.62
N LEU A 224 2.45 4.72 -21.94
CA LEU A 224 2.74 3.30 -21.70
C LEU A 224 2.89 2.49 -22.99
N ASN A 225 2.09 2.76 -24.02
CA ASN A 225 2.23 2.08 -25.31
C ASN A 225 3.47 2.53 -26.10
N TYR A 226 4.08 3.66 -25.73
CA TYR A 226 5.37 4.08 -26.26
C TYR A 226 6.51 3.33 -25.58
N ILE A 227 6.51 3.29 -24.24
CA ILE A 227 7.53 2.61 -23.42
C ILE A 227 7.48 1.09 -23.60
N PHE A 228 6.27 0.52 -23.61
CA PHE A 228 6.04 -0.92 -23.74
C PHE A 228 5.17 -1.26 -24.96
N PRO A 229 5.72 -1.20 -26.19
CA PRO A 229 4.93 -1.25 -27.42
C PRO A 229 4.22 -2.59 -27.68
N ASP A 230 4.76 -3.69 -27.15
CA ASP A 230 4.31 -5.06 -27.48
C ASP A 230 3.23 -5.61 -26.53
N GLN A 231 2.79 -4.83 -25.52
CA GLN A 231 1.87 -5.30 -24.47
C GLN A 231 0.62 -4.43 -24.27
N LYS A 232 0.01 -3.95 -25.37
CA LYS A 232 -1.10 -2.97 -25.36
C LYS A 232 -2.29 -3.31 -24.45
N VAL A 233 -2.66 -4.59 -24.33
CA VAL A 233 -3.77 -5.01 -23.45
C VAL A 233 -3.36 -4.83 -21.98
N MET A 234 -2.16 -5.28 -21.62
CA MET A 234 -1.60 -5.13 -20.29
C MET A 234 -1.45 -3.65 -19.91
N ASN A 235 -0.96 -2.81 -20.83
CA ASN A 235 -0.84 -1.37 -20.62
C ASN A 235 -2.21 -0.72 -20.35
N LYS A 236 -3.26 -1.17 -21.03
CA LYS A 236 -4.62 -0.68 -20.80
C LYS A 236 -5.10 -1.04 -19.40
N ASP A 237 -4.93 -2.29 -18.99
CA ASP A 237 -5.34 -2.76 -17.66
C ASP A 237 -4.55 -2.02 -16.57
N ALA A 238 -3.22 -1.91 -16.72
CA ALA A 238 -2.35 -1.16 -15.81
C ALA A 238 -2.74 0.33 -15.71
N THR A 239 -3.07 0.98 -16.83
CA THR A 239 -3.56 2.36 -16.83
C THR A 239 -4.86 2.48 -16.06
N GLN A 240 -5.84 1.59 -16.32
CA GLN A 240 -7.12 1.60 -15.62
C GLN A 240 -6.93 1.43 -14.11
N ARG A 241 -5.99 0.56 -13.73
CA ARG A 241 -5.63 0.30 -12.35
C ARG A 241 -5.04 1.52 -11.64
N ALA A 242 -4.07 2.18 -12.28
CA ALA A 242 -3.44 3.39 -11.77
C ALA A 242 -4.46 4.53 -11.63
N LEU A 243 -5.30 4.75 -12.65
CA LEU A 243 -6.35 5.77 -12.64
C LEU A 243 -7.46 5.53 -11.60
N GLY A 244 -7.56 4.32 -11.05
CA GLY A 244 -8.43 4.06 -9.92
C GLY A 244 -7.92 4.64 -8.59
N LEU A 245 -6.72 5.25 -8.55
CA LEU A 245 -6.18 5.86 -7.33
C LEU A 245 -7.08 7.02 -6.89
N SER A 246 -7.16 7.23 -5.58
CA SER A 246 -8.00 8.29 -5.01
C SER A 246 -7.53 9.66 -5.50
N GLU A 247 -8.40 10.41 -6.17
CA GLU A 247 -8.12 11.79 -6.59
C GLU A 247 -7.78 12.68 -5.39
N LEU A 248 -8.37 12.40 -4.22
CA LEU A 248 -8.02 13.08 -2.98
C LEU A 248 -6.54 12.84 -2.60
N PHE A 249 -6.02 11.65 -2.86
CA PHE A 249 -4.62 11.31 -2.63
C PHE A 249 -3.71 11.97 -3.68
N THR A 250 -3.99 11.77 -4.97
CA THR A 250 -3.11 12.16 -6.07
C THR A 250 -3.07 13.68 -6.32
N GLU A 251 -4.19 14.39 -6.17
CA GLU A 251 -4.25 15.82 -6.49
C GLU A 251 -4.07 16.72 -5.27
N ASN A 252 -4.52 16.26 -4.10
CA ASN A 252 -4.60 17.10 -2.91
C ASN A 252 -3.58 16.69 -1.84
N THR A 253 -3.67 15.46 -1.35
CA THR A 253 -2.92 15.05 -0.14
C THR A 253 -1.42 14.93 -0.42
N ASN A 254 -1.02 14.18 -1.44
CA ASN A 254 0.40 13.96 -1.75
C ASN A 254 1.12 15.28 -2.13
N PRO A 255 0.61 16.10 -3.08
CA PRO A 255 1.28 17.37 -3.43
C PRO A 255 1.32 18.37 -2.29
N GLN A 256 0.24 18.46 -1.49
CA GLN A 256 0.20 19.36 -0.33
C GLN A 256 1.18 18.89 0.75
N TRP A 257 1.24 17.60 1.03
CA TRP A 257 2.18 17.04 2.00
C TRP A 257 3.63 17.30 1.59
N GLN A 258 3.98 17.05 0.33
CA GLN A 258 5.33 17.31 -0.19
C GLN A 258 5.69 18.78 -0.06
N LYS A 259 4.79 19.68 -0.49
CA LYS A 259 5.01 21.13 -0.35
C LYS A 259 5.29 21.57 1.09
N LEU A 260 4.64 20.96 2.07
CA LEU A 260 4.78 21.32 3.48
C LEU A 260 5.99 20.67 4.16
N ASN A 261 6.37 19.46 3.73
CA ASN A 261 7.30 18.61 4.47
C ASN A 261 8.60 18.27 3.74
N TRP A 262 8.81 18.71 2.49
CA TRP A 262 9.95 18.28 1.68
C TRP A 262 11.31 18.48 2.37
N LYS A 263 11.53 19.59 3.08
CA LYS A 263 12.79 19.82 3.81
C LYS A 263 13.00 18.82 4.94
N SER A 264 11.95 18.54 5.71
CA SER A 264 12.05 17.53 6.77
C SER A 264 12.22 16.13 6.18
N ALA A 265 11.62 15.84 5.03
CA ALA A 265 11.82 14.58 4.32
C ALA A 265 13.27 14.44 3.84
N GLN A 266 13.82 15.49 3.25
CA GLN A 266 15.21 15.55 2.81
C GLN A 266 16.19 15.29 3.95
N GLU A 267 16.10 16.04 5.05
CA GLU A 267 16.99 15.89 6.21
C GLU A 267 16.97 14.44 6.76
N LYS A 268 15.79 13.82 6.80
CA LYS A 268 15.63 12.45 7.32
C LYS A 268 16.12 11.38 6.36
N LEU A 269 15.91 11.57 5.05
CA LEU A 269 16.45 10.67 4.03
C LEU A 269 17.98 10.76 4.00
N GLU A 270 18.53 11.96 4.10
CA GLU A 270 19.98 12.18 4.18
C GLU A 270 20.59 11.51 5.42
N GLU A 271 19.94 11.61 6.58
CA GLU A 271 20.34 10.89 7.79
C GLU A 271 20.26 9.37 7.60
N MET A 272 19.19 8.87 6.99
CA MET A 272 18.97 7.44 6.74
C MET A 272 20.02 6.86 5.78
N HIS A 273 20.48 7.65 4.82
CA HIS A 273 21.41 7.24 3.76
C HIS A 273 22.86 7.66 3.99
N ILE A 274 23.19 8.14 5.20
CA ILE A 274 24.52 8.72 5.50
C ILE A 274 25.68 7.75 5.27
N GLU A 275 25.44 6.44 5.39
CA GLU A 275 26.44 5.38 5.17
C GLU A 275 26.38 4.78 3.75
N SER A 276 25.51 5.27 2.88
CA SER A 276 25.37 4.74 1.51
C SER A 276 26.57 5.14 0.65
N GLU A 277 27.12 4.17 -0.09
CA GLU A 277 28.16 4.40 -1.10
C GLU A 277 27.58 4.69 -2.50
N GLU A 278 26.25 4.59 -2.66
CA GLU A 278 25.57 4.88 -3.93
C GLU A 278 25.44 6.39 -4.16
N GLU A 279 25.43 6.80 -5.44
CA GLU A 279 25.11 8.18 -5.80
C GLU A 279 23.61 8.48 -5.61
N ALA A 280 23.28 9.76 -5.46
CA ALA A 280 21.89 10.16 -5.31
C ALA A 280 21.07 9.81 -6.56
N LEU A 281 19.85 9.31 -6.35
CA LEU A 281 18.95 8.91 -7.44
C LEU A 281 18.26 10.14 -8.05
N TYR A 282 18.77 10.60 -9.18
CA TYR A 282 18.12 11.60 -10.02
C TYR A 282 17.25 10.92 -11.07
N LEU A 283 15.93 11.12 -10.97
CA LEU A 283 14.97 10.63 -11.96
C LEU A 283 14.90 11.58 -13.16
N PRO A 284 14.63 11.06 -14.37
CA PRO A 284 14.47 11.89 -15.55
C PRO A 284 13.33 12.88 -15.41
N GLU A 285 13.49 14.03 -16.06
CA GLU A 285 12.45 15.05 -16.09
C GLU A 285 11.24 14.61 -16.92
N ASP A 286 11.50 13.89 -18.00
CA ASP A 286 10.49 13.24 -18.82
C ASP A 286 10.15 11.87 -18.21
N PRO A 287 8.91 11.66 -17.71
CA PRO A 287 8.52 10.38 -17.15
C PRO A 287 8.48 9.23 -18.18
N LEU A 288 8.69 9.52 -19.47
CA LEU A 288 8.87 8.50 -20.51
C LEU A 288 10.23 7.78 -20.43
N ASP A 289 11.24 8.37 -19.79
CA ASP A 289 12.62 7.89 -19.83
C ASP A 289 13.00 6.98 -18.64
N LEU A 290 12.02 6.44 -17.88
CA LEU A 290 12.22 5.66 -16.64
C LEU A 290 12.85 4.26 -16.81
N GLU A 291 13.39 3.95 -17.98
CA GLU A 291 13.84 2.59 -18.31
C GLU A 291 14.96 2.11 -17.39
N GLU A 292 15.88 3.00 -17.00
CA GLU A 292 17.00 2.66 -16.13
C GLU A 292 16.53 2.38 -14.70
N GLU A 293 15.51 3.09 -14.22
CA GLU A 293 15.00 2.97 -12.86
C GLU A 293 14.13 1.74 -12.62
N PHE A 294 13.73 1.03 -13.68
CA PHE A 294 13.11 -0.29 -13.54
C PHE A 294 14.00 -1.30 -12.82
N ILE A 295 15.33 -1.08 -12.77
CA ILE A 295 16.23 -1.90 -11.96
C ILE A 295 15.86 -1.88 -10.46
N PHE A 296 15.36 -0.75 -9.94
CA PHE A 296 14.95 -0.64 -8.54
C PHE A 296 13.63 -1.38 -8.29
N ALA A 297 12.72 -1.31 -9.26
CA ALA A 297 11.48 -2.08 -9.23
C ALA A 297 11.76 -3.59 -9.23
N HIS A 298 12.66 -4.06 -10.10
CA HIS A 298 13.06 -5.46 -10.13
C HIS A 298 13.74 -5.92 -8.85
N ARG A 299 14.65 -5.11 -8.28
CA ARG A 299 15.24 -5.37 -6.96
C ARG A 299 14.16 -5.55 -5.89
N LEU A 300 13.15 -4.68 -5.90
CA LEU A 300 12.02 -4.79 -4.96
C LEU A 300 11.21 -6.06 -5.19
N PHE A 301 10.90 -6.41 -6.44
CA PHE A 301 10.18 -7.65 -6.75
C PHE A 301 10.94 -8.91 -6.31
N ASP A 302 12.27 -8.90 -6.44
CA ASP A 302 13.13 -9.98 -5.95
C ASP A 302 13.11 -10.09 -4.42
N LEU A 303 13.18 -8.96 -3.72
CA LEU A 303 13.10 -8.94 -2.25
C LEU A 303 11.77 -9.51 -1.73
N PHE A 304 10.69 -9.27 -2.47
CA PHE A 304 9.34 -9.74 -2.14
C PHE A 304 8.97 -11.09 -2.77
N GLU A 305 9.87 -11.69 -3.55
CA GLU A 305 9.69 -12.99 -4.22
C GLU A 305 8.43 -13.05 -5.12
N ILE A 306 8.16 -11.95 -5.83
CA ILE A 306 7.07 -11.83 -6.82
C ILE A 306 7.48 -12.44 -8.17
#